data_AF-A0AAJ0I0J4-F1
#
_entry.id   AF-A0AAJ0I0J4-F1
#
_cell.length_a   1.000
_cell.length_b   1.000
_cell.length_c   1.000
_cell.angle_alpha   90.00
_cell.angle_beta   90.00
_cell.angle_gamma   90.00
#
_symmetry.space_group_name_H-M   'P 1'
#
loop_
_entity.id
_entity.type
_entity.pdbx_description
1 polymer ?
#
loop_
_entity_poly.entity_id
_entity_poly.type
_entity_poly.pdbx_seq_one_letter_code
_entity_poly.pdbx_strand_id
1 'polypeptide(L)'
;MALPSAAAEHYLEQPTYDDPPEDTSHEQSQNEPQDNDDNPPGGFDPTPLPDAPPGYTIKITFHKAINLPVADIQTVSADPYIHATLTADVPKRHPEDPPLTRRTRTIHHSLEPVWEEDWIVANVPTTGFVLKCRLYDEDWPDHDDRLGNVTIKVDHLDEDWPGFGLDGKFFEVRKRSGSKRAYFHKGIEALMNGLKWTTPQIHISVNVLGLSDPPHAQMCTLGPTYWVKHFSPMIGRLTGTTAGSDSDDNSNMPQKYDFQANEIQLAGPVPPKLYHRYVEFRPIIGKMFSQKGFRGHILNKVLHKQHRRIYNFDSSTQYGIFAERSREASVQFLKMAHYAEGGRIFTYVLTLDGLLRFTETGKEFGIDLLSKHTMHSDVATYIACSGEFFIRRISKRHRHRHPHTDSSSHHYNDQESSTCENGFDHETHDHPSASSETSRDPEDYELIIDNDSGTYRPDKCVLPDLQAFLQSQFPGLHIRALDCGDEEHQKAKKEQLEIKKKEGAKVRMVLNRSPSSSSFSSDDESRLGDLDAMDDDTPRYKSKKERVFEMVEDPSTWRDWVPGVNGGGHGHAEHANGNGEGRAE
;
A
#
# COMPACT_ATOMS: atom_id res chain seq x y z
N MET A 1 67.32 -29.53 -2.42
CA MET A 1 68.10 -30.07 -1.28
C MET A 1 67.13 -30.15 -0.12
N ALA A 2 66.47 -31.29 0.11
CA ALA A 2 66.99 -32.57 0.57
C ALA A 2 67.16 -32.62 2.11
N LEU A 3 66.28 -33.42 2.72
CA LEU A 3 66.33 -34.05 4.06
C LEU A 3 67.58 -34.99 4.15
N PRO A 4 67.85 -35.77 5.25
CA PRO A 4 67.04 -36.03 6.46
C PRO A 4 67.82 -36.13 7.80
N SER A 5 67.09 -36.46 8.89
CA SER A 5 67.38 -37.48 9.95
C SER A 5 66.69 -37.03 11.26
N ALA A 6 65.74 -37.73 11.90
CA ALA A 6 65.66 -39.13 12.33
C ALA A 6 66.71 -39.50 13.41
N ALA A 7 66.42 -40.26 14.49
CA ALA A 7 65.16 -40.71 15.12
C ALA A 7 65.49 -41.35 16.49
N ALA A 8 64.45 -41.83 17.22
CA ALA A 8 64.49 -42.99 18.14
C ALA A 8 65.27 -42.89 19.50
N GLU A 9 64.92 -43.61 20.58
CA GLU A 9 63.73 -44.44 20.94
C GLU A 9 63.67 -44.79 22.45
N HIS A 10 62.56 -45.48 22.83
CA HIS A 10 62.32 -46.36 24.00
C HIS A 10 61.94 -45.83 25.40
N TYR A 11 61.14 -46.56 26.22
CA TYR A 11 59.99 -47.50 25.99
C TYR A 11 59.35 -47.91 27.35
N LEU A 12 58.27 -48.72 27.35
CA LEU A 12 57.65 -49.48 28.48
C LEU A 12 56.92 -48.69 29.61
N GLU A 13 55.77 -49.11 30.16
CA GLU A 13 54.68 -50.01 29.70
C GLU A 13 53.39 -49.80 30.57
N GLN A 14 52.24 -50.36 30.16
CA GLN A 14 50.89 -50.21 30.78
C GLN A 14 50.60 -51.35 31.81
N PRO A 15 49.37 -51.84 32.21
CA PRO A 15 47.96 -51.74 31.71
C PRO A 15 46.91 -51.31 32.81
N THR A 16 45.58 -51.28 32.67
CA THR A 16 44.53 -52.16 32.06
C THR A 16 43.27 -51.39 31.62
N TYR A 17 42.73 -51.55 30.40
CA TYR A 17 41.62 -52.48 29.97
C TYR A 17 40.27 -52.25 30.70
N ASP A 18 39.09 -52.10 30.06
CA ASP A 18 38.59 -52.60 28.74
C ASP A 18 37.80 -51.57 27.86
N ASP A 19 37.58 -51.95 26.58
CA ASP A 19 36.93 -51.30 25.40
C ASP A 19 35.38 -51.21 25.40
N PRO A 20 34.69 -50.63 24.37
CA PRO A 20 35.02 -49.51 23.45
C PRO A 20 33.83 -48.50 23.28
N PRO A 21 33.97 -47.44 22.46
CA PRO A 21 32.84 -46.81 21.76
C PRO A 21 32.99 -46.80 20.23
N GLU A 22 31.87 -47.03 19.52
CA GLU A 22 31.79 -47.00 18.06
C GLU A 22 31.62 -45.58 17.48
N ASP A 23 32.22 -45.41 16.30
CA ASP A 23 31.98 -44.47 15.20
C ASP A 23 31.67 -42.97 15.45
N THR A 24 32.57 -42.13 14.92
CA THR A 24 32.43 -40.67 14.84
C THR A 24 31.86 -40.24 13.49
N SER A 25 30.66 -39.65 13.49
CA SER A 25 30.19 -38.81 12.38
C SER A 25 29.94 -37.39 12.87
N HIS A 26 30.67 -36.43 12.30
CA HIS A 26 30.51 -35.01 12.59
C HIS A 26 29.28 -34.46 11.85
N GLU A 27 28.27 -34.02 12.59
CA GLU A 27 27.33 -32.99 12.11
C GLU A 27 27.63 -31.67 12.81
N GLN A 28 27.82 -30.61 12.02
CA GLN A 28 28.04 -29.26 12.51
C GLN A 28 26.70 -28.65 12.91
N SER A 29 26.47 -28.47 14.21
CA SER A 29 25.28 -27.80 14.73
C SER A 29 25.20 -26.37 14.19
N GLN A 30 24.16 -26.08 13.42
CA GLN A 30 23.80 -24.73 13.00
C GLN A 30 23.40 -23.93 14.25
N ASN A 31 23.95 -22.72 14.42
CA ASN A 31 23.46 -21.79 15.44
C ASN A 31 22.13 -21.22 14.98
N GLU A 32 21.02 -21.74 15.51
CA GLU A 32 19.74 -21.03 15.46
C GLU A 32 19.83 -19.73 16.27
N PRO A 33 19.18 -18.64 15.83
CA PRO A 33 19.03 -17.44 16.66
C PRO A 33 18.17 -17.77 17.89
N GLN A 34 18.60 -17.36 19.07
CA GLN A 34 17.72 -17.41 20.25
C GLN A 34 16.61 -16.37 20.11
N ASP A 35 15.37 -16.82 19.93
CA ASP A 35 14.19 -15.96 20.05
C ASP A 35 14.12 -15.36 21.48
N ASN A 36 14.04 -14.04 21.56
CA ASN A 36 13.65 -13.36 22.80
C ASN A 36 12.11 -13.27 22.83
N ASP A 37 11.49 -14.09 23.67
CA ASP A 37 10.04 -14.32 23.83
C ASP A 37 9.16 -13.08 24.17
N ASP A 38 9.73 -11.87 24.24
CA ASP A 38 9.04 -10.65 24.69
C ASP A 38 8.45 -9.78 23.55
N ASN A 39 8.75 -10.06 22.27
CA ASN A 39 8.24 -9.28 21.14
C ASN A 39 7.10 -9.99 20.38
N PRO A 40 5.97 -9.31 20.10
CA PRO A 40 4.89 -9.89 19.27
C PRO A 40 5.38 -10.12 17.83
N PRO A 41 4.99 -11.24 17.18
CA PRO A 41 5.55 -11.64 15.89
C PRO A 41 5.22 -10.65 14.78
N GLY A 42 6.22 -10.35 13.95
CA GLY A 42 6.19 -9.32 12.91
C GLY A 42 7.36 -8.34 13.05
N GLY A 43 7.34 -7.25 12.27
CA GLY A 43 8.41 -6.26 12.24
C GLY A 43 9.37 -6.47 11.06
N PHE A 44 10.63 -6.11 11.26
CA PHE A 44 11.70 -6.36 10.29
C PHE A 44 11.91 -7.86 10.06
N ASP A 45 11.86 -8.28 8.79
CA ASP A 45 12.03 -9.66 8.39
C ASP A 45 13.36 -9.79 7.61
N PRO A 46 14.40 -10.43 8.20
CA PRO A 46 15.73 -10.52 7.62
C PRO A 46 15.83 -11.57 6.50
N THR A 47 14.75 -12.24 6.12
CA THR A 47 14.74 -13.26 5.07
C THR A 47 15.37 -12.70 3.79
N PRO A 48 16.46 -13.30 3.27
CA PRO A 48 17.13 -12.80 2.07
C PRO A 48 16.24 -13.00 0.84
N LEU A 49 16.58 -12.30 -0.26
CA LEU A 49 16.05 -12.70 -1.56
C LEU A 49 16.54 -14.11 -1.90
N PRO A 50 15.69 -14.97 -2.48
CA PRO A 50 16.14 -16.24 -3.05
C PRO A 50 17.18 -16.02 -4.14
N ASP A 51 18.02 -17.01 -4.40
CA ASP A 51 18.89 -16.99 -5.57
C ASP A 51 18.06 -17.19 -6.86
N ALA A 52 18.31 -16.38 -7.87
CA ALA A 52 17.62 -16.45 -9.16
C ALA A 52 18.51 -15.93 -10.30
N PRO A 53 18.46 -16.54 -11.49
CA PRO A 53 19.15 -16.02 -12.66
C PRO A 53 18.56 -14.67 -13.10
N PRO A 54 19.33 -13.84 -13.83
CA PRO A 54 18.80 -12.61 -14.41
C PRO A 54 17.55 -12.84 -15.25
N GLY A 55 16.48 -12.10 -14.93
CA GLY A 55 15.28 -12.02 -15.76
C GLY A 55 15.42 -10.95 -16.85
N TYR A 56 14.35 -10.77 -17.60
CA TYR A 56 14.20 -9.72 -18.61
C TYR A 56 13.42 -8.52 -18.09
N THR A 57 13.80 -7.35 -18.57
CA THR A 57 13.02 -6.14 -18.46
C THR A 57 12.03 -6.12 -19.62
N ILE A 58 10.73 -6.11 -19.33
CA ILE A 58 9.68 -6.00 -20.34
C ILE A 58 8.95 -4.67 -20.25
N LYS A 59 8.55 -4.13 -21.40
CA LYS A 59 7.58 -3.04 -21.50
C LYS A 59 6.25 -3.63 -21.99
N ILE A 60 5.19 -3.42 -21.21
CA ILE A 60 3.80 -3.72 -21.55
C ILE A 60 3.13 -2.39 -21.91
N THR A 61 2.42 -2.29 -23.03
CA THR A 61 1.63 -1.09 -23.37
C THR A 61 0.15 -1.44 -23.45
N PHE A 62 -0.67 -0.77 -22.67
CA PHE A 62 -2.13 -0.83 -22.72
C PHE A 62 -2.63 0.25 -23.68
N HIS A 63 -2.84 -0.11 -24.95
CA HIS A 63 -3.20 0.85 -25.99
C HIS A 63 -4.65 1.32 -25.85
N LYS A 64 -5.60 0.42 -26.11
CA LYS A 64 -7.04 0.74 -26.20
C LYS A 64 -7.93 -0.48 -26.00
N ALA A 65 -9.23 -0.24 -25.83
CA ALA A 65 -10.26 -1.26 -25.99
C ALA A 65 -11.27 -0.84 -27.06
N ILE A 66 -12.01 -1.81 -27.60
CA ILE A 66 -13.09 -1.58 -28.56
C ILE A 66 -14.30 -2.44 -28.22
N ASN A 67 -15.50 -2.00 -28.65
CA ASN A 67 -16.77 -2.71 -28.47
C ASN A 67 -17.13 -3.07 -27.00
N LEU A 68 -16.70 -2.25 -26.02
CA LEU A 68 -17.04 -2.46 -24.60
C LEU A 68 -18.57 -2.47 -24.36
N PRO A 69 -19.06 -3.09 -23.28
CA PRO A 69 -20.46 -3.00 -22.93
C PRO A 69 -20.79 -1.64 -22.31
N VAL A 70 -21.95 -1.09 -22.66
CA VAL A 70 -22.60 -0.03 -21.88
C VAL A 70 -22.84 -0.56 -20.47
N ALA A 71 -22.47 0.23 -19.49
CA ALA A 71 -22.75 -0.02 -18.08
C ALA A 71 -23.54 1.16 -17.48
N ASP A 72 -23.21 2.38 -17.90
CA ASP A 72 -23.98 3.59 -17.63
C ASP A 72 -25.19 3.78 -18.59
N ILE A 73 -26.41 3.62 -18.07
CA ILE A 73 -27.64 3.68 -18.89
C ILE A 73 -27.99 5.11 -19.31
N GLN A 74 -27.76 6.11 -18.43
CA GLN A 74 -28.22 7.49 -18.67
C GLN A 74 -27.44 8.19 -19.80
N THR A 75 -26.14 7.92 -19.89
CA THR A 75 -25.22 8.46 -20.89
C THR A 75 -24.99 7.49 -22.05
N VAL A 76 -25.45 6.23 -21.93
CA VAL A 76 -25.20 5.13 -22.88
C VAL A 76 -23.69 4.94 -23.10
N SER A 77 -22.95 4.92 -21.99
CA SER A 77 -21.48 4.90 -21.99
C SER A 77 -20.92 3.93 -20.94
N ALA A 78 -19.64 4.12 -20.67
CA ALA A 78 -18.84 3.49 -19.64
C ALA A 78 -17.71 4.48 -19.29
N ASP A 79 -17.15 4.38 -18.10
CA ASP A 79 -15.94 5.04 -17.64
C ASP A 79 -14.84 3.97 -17.43
N PRO A 80 -14.34 3.33 -18.51
CA PRO A 80 -13.51 2.14 -18.40
C PRO A 80 -12.06 2.39 -17.96
N TYR A 81 -11.57 1.48 -17.13
CA TYR A 81 -10.15 1.31 -16.82
C TYR A 81 -9.73 -0.18 -16.78
N ILE A 82 -8.41 -0.42 -16.86
CA ILE A 82 -7.80 -1.74 -16.70
C ILE A 82 -7.16 -1.84 -15.32
N HIS A 83 -7.44 -2.93 -14.60
CA HIS A 83 -6.61 -3.42 -13.50
C HIS A 83 -5.86 -4.66 -13.97
N ALA A 84 -4.56 -4.48 -14.25
CA ALA A 84 -3.64 -5.55 -14.63
C ALA A 84 -2.99 -6.18 -13.39
N THR A 85 -2.84 -7.51 -13.40
CA THR A 85 -2.00 -8.25 -12.45
C THR A 85 -0.97 -9.03 -13.26
N LEU A 86 0.31 -8.92 -12.92
CA LEU A 86 1.39 -9.67 -13.53
C LEU A 86 1.95 -10.68 -12.52
N THR A 87 2.06 -11.93 -12.95
CA THR A 87 2.61 -13.03 -12.14
C THR A 87 3.50 -13.91 -13.01
N ALA A 88 4.64 -14.34 -12.47
CA ALA A 88 5.56 -15.26 -13.13
C ALA A 88 6.10 -16.27 -12.11
N ASP A 89 6.87 -17.25 -12.60
CA ASP A 89 7.52 -18.26 -11.77
C ASP A 89 8.83 -17.71 -11.17
N VAL A 90 8.69 -16.70 -10.30
CA VAL A 90 9.79 -16.08 -9.55
C VAL A 90 9.62 -16.48 -8.07
N PRO A 91 10.66 -17.02 -7.43
CA PRO A 91 10.58 -17.41 -6.03
C PRO A 91 10.35 -16.17 -5.14
N LYS A 92 9.28 -16.22 -4.37
CA LYS A 92 8.95 -15.22 -3.33
C LYS A 92 9.73 -15.53 -2.06
N ARG A 93 9.85 -14.54 -1.17
CA ARG A 93 10.31 -14.81 0.20
C ARG A 93 9.19 -15.49 0.99
N HIS A 94 7.98 -14.94 0.88
CA HIS A 94 6.80 -15.46 1.55
C HIS A 94 5.60 -15.58 0.59
N PRO A 95 4.75 -16.61 0.73
CA PRO A 95 3.54 -16.76 -0.10
C PRO A 95 2.65 -15.52 -0.13
N GLU A 96 2.60 -14.80 1.00
CA GLU A 96 1.87 -13.56 1.24
C GLU A 96 2.42 -12.32 0.53
N ASP A 97 3.59 -12.40 -0.14
CA ASP A 97 4.10 -11.29 -0.96
C ASP A 97 3.05 -10.87 -2.01
N PRO A 98 2.66 -9.59 -2.11
CA PRO A 98 1.63 -9.16 -3.04
C PRO A 98 2.11 -9.33 -4.51
N PRO A 99 1.21 -9.71 -5.44
CA PRO A 99 1.56 -9.74 -6.85
C PRO A 99 1.73 -8.32 -7.40
N LEU A 100 2.52 -8.17 -8.46
CA LEU A 100 2.61 -6.89 -9.18
C LEU A 100 1.27 -6.53 -9.82
N THR A 101 0.85 -5.27 -9.67
CA THR A 101 -0.41 -4.76 -10.22
C THR A 101 -0.23 -3.36 -10.79
N ARG A 102 -0.98 -3.07 -11.85
CA ARG A 102 -1.06 -1.73 -12.45
C ARG A 102 -2.50 -1.40 -12.78
N ARG A 103 -2.95 -0.22 -12.34
CA ARG A 103 -4.19 0.40 -12.82
C ARG A 103 -3.85 1.38 -13.95
N THR A 104 -4.63 1.40 -15.02
CA THR A 104 -4.61 2.52 -15.98
C THR A 104 -5.46 3.68 -15.44
N ARG A 105 -5.34 4.84 -16.06
CA ARG A 105 -6.33 5.91 -15.93
C ARG A 105 -7.69 5.48 -16.44
N THR A 106 -8.69 6.19 -15.98
CA THR A 106 -10.09 6.07 -16.40
C THR A 106 -10.29 6.95 -17.62
N ILE A 107 -10.96 6.43 -18.65
CA ILE A 107 -11.34 7.19 -19.84
C ILE A 107 -12.85 7.40 -19.79
N HIS A 108 -13.29 8.53 -19.25
CA HIS A 108 -14.70 8.81 -19.03
C HIS A 108 -15.51 8.83 -20.34
N HIS A 109 -16.73 8.32 -20.27
CA HIS A 109 -17.77 8.32 -21.29
C HIS A 109 -17.33 7.70 -22.64
N SER A 110 -16.69 6.53 -22.60
CA SER A 110 -16.21 5.84 -23.80
C SER A 110 -16.43 4.32 -23.78
N LEU A 111 -16.94 3.78 -24.90
CA LEU A 111 -16.98 2.34 -25.19
C LEU A 111 -15.76 1.86 -26.01
N GLU A 112 -14.93 2.80 -26.46
CA GLU A 112 -13.69 2.57 -27.20
C GLU A 112 -12.54 3.40 -26.59
N PRO A 113 -12.17 3.15 -25.31
CA PRO A 113 -11.19 3.95 -24.60
C PRO A 113 -9.79 3.77 -25.18
N VAL A 114 -9.02 4.85 -25.21
CA VAL A 114 -7.61 4.88 -25.62
C VAL A 114 -6.79 5.34 -24.42
N TRP A 115 -6.01 4.43 -23.84
CA TRP A 115 -5.16 4.70 -22.68
C TRP A 115 -3.75 5.09 -23.09
N GLU A 116 -3.13 4.36 -24.03
CA GLU A 116 -1.71 4.48 -24.41
C GLU A 116 -0.79 4.58 -23.19
N GLU A 117 -0.93 3.63 -22.26
CA GLU A 117 -0.17 3.59 -21.01
C GLU A 117 0.86 2.45 -20.97
N ASP A 118 2.09 2.82 -20.68
CA ASP A 118 3.20 1.90 -20.49
C ASP A 118 3.26 1.36 -19.04
N TRP A 119 3.79 0.13 -18.92
CA TRP A 119 4.23 -0.47 -17.66
C TRP A 119 5.49 -1.28 -17.92
N ILE A 120 6.62 -0.79 -17.39
CA ILE A 120 7.95 -1.39 -17.51
C ILE A 120 8.24 -2.15 -16.23
N VAL A 121 8.52 -3.45 -16.35
CA VAL A 121 8.76 -4.37 -15.23
C VAL A 121 10.08 -5.10 -15.44
N ALA A 122 10.91 -5.09 -14.40
CA ALA A 122 12.17 -5.83 -14.35
C ALA A 122 12.00 -7.27 -13.82
N ASN A 123 13.02 -8.09 -14.05
CA ASN A 123 13.21 -9.43 -13.49
C ASN A 123 12.08 -10.42 -13.83
N VAL A 124 11.51 -10.32 -15.03
CA VAL A 124 10.55 -11.31 -15.54
C VAL A 124 11.33 -12.54 -16.04
N PRO A 125 11.05 -13.76 -15.56
CA PRO A 125 11.91 -14.91 -15.80
C PRO A 125 11.80 -15.44 -17.23
N THR A 126 12.81 -16.21 -17.66
CA THR A 126 12.84 -16.92 -18.96
C THR A 126 11.69 -17.91 -19.13
N THR A 127 11.07 -18.38 -18.04
CA THR A 127 9.85 -19.21 -18.02
C THR A 127 8.59 -18.45 -18.40
N GLY A 128 8.69 -17.15 -18.67
CA GLY A 128 7.60 -16.29 -19.11
C GLY A 128 6.72 -15.79 -17.98
N PHE A 129 5.47 -15.45 -18.30
CA PHE A 129 4.56 -14.77 -17.37
C PHE A 129 3.08 -14.97 -17.71
N VAL A 130 2.23 -14.63 -16.73
CA VAL A 130 0.79 -14.49 -16.88
C VAL A 130 0.39 -13.04 -16.60
N LEU A 131 -0.17 -12.37 -17.61
CA LEU A 131 -0.74 -11.03 -17.50
C LEU A 131 -2.27 -11.13 -17.49
N LYS A 132 -2.87 -10.75 -16.36
CA LYS A 132 -4.32 -10.81 -16.14
C LYS A 132 -4.93 -9.41 -16.10
N CYS A 133 -5.50 -8.97 -17.21
CA CYS A 133 -6.18 -7.69 -17.34
C CYS A 133 -7.67 -7.86 -16.96
N ARG A 134 -8.13 -7.18 -15.92
CA ARG A 134 -9.56 -7.06 -15.60
C ARG A 134 -10.03 -5.68 -16.04
N LEU A 135 -11.15 -5.61 -16.75
CA LEU A 135 -11.76 -4.35 -17.17
C LEU A 135 -12.92 -4.04 -16.25
N TYR A 136 -13.01 -2.79 -15.84
CA TYR A 136 -13.98 -2.25 -14.91
C TYR A 136 -14.54 -0.93 -15.44
N ASP A 137 -15.78 -0.65 -15.08
CA ASP A 137 -16.38 0.67 -15.08
C ASP A 137 -16.03 1.38 -13.77
N GLU A 138 -15.81 2.70 -13.78
CA GLU A 138 -15.60 3.48 -12.55
C GLU A 138 -16.94 4.05 -12.06
N ASP A 139 -17.51 3.42 -11.02
CA ASP A 139 -18.86 3.72 -10.52
C ASP A 139 -18.81 4.34 -9.11
N TRP A 140 -18.42 5.61 -8.96
CA TRP A 140 -18.47 6.27 -7.65
C TRP A 140 -19.83 6.99 -7.44
N PRO A 141 -20.55 6.78 -6.31
CA PRO A 141 -20.17 6.08 -5.07
C PRO A 141 -20.69 4.63 -4.94
N ASP A 142 -21.04 3.98 -6.05
CA ASP A 142 -21.48 2.59 -6.13
C ASP A 142 -20.25 1.64 -6.06
N HIS A 143 -20.27 0.49 -6.76
CA HIS A 143 -19.12 -0.40 -6.88
C HIS A 143 -18.86 -0.71 -8.34
N ASP A 144 -17.68 -0.31 -8.82
CA ASP A 144 -17.10 -0.59 -10.14
C ASP A 144 -17.61 -1.88 -10.80
N ASP A 145 -18.41 -1.74 -11.86
CA ASP A 145 -19.00 -2.87 -12.57
C ASP A 145 -17.94 -3.54 -13.47
N ARG A 146 -17.70 -4.83 -13.26
CA ARG A 146 -16.70 -5.56 -14.05
C ARG A 146 -17.18 -5.74 -15.49
N LEU A 147 -16.57 -5.06 -16.46
CA LEU A 147 -16.86 -5.17 -17.88
C LEU A 147 -16.38 -6.52 -18.47
N GLY A 148 -15.27 -7.07 -17.94
CA GLY A 148 -14.78 -8.40 -18.30
C GLY A 148 -13.33 -8.68 -17.86
N ASN A 149 -12.69 -9.68 -18.46
CA ASN A 149 -11.24 -9.89 -18.30
C ASN A 149 -10.59 -10.54 -19.53
N VAL A 150 -9.26 -10.46 -19.57
CA VAL A 150 -8.37 -11.18 -20.45
C VAL A 150 -7.26 -11.79 -19.58
N THR A 151 -6.80 -12.98 -19.94
CA THR A 151 -5.60 -13.59 -19.34
C THR A 151 -4.69 -14.02 -20.47
N ILE A 152 -3.53 -13.40 -20.54
CA ILE A 152 -2.48 -13.68 -21.51
C ILE A 152 -1.42 -14.51 -20.80
N LYS A 153 -1.05 -15.65 -21.39
CA LYS A 153 0.06 -16.48 -20.94
C LYS A 153 1.16 -16.43 -21.98
N VAL A 154 2.38 -16.17 -21.54
CA VAL A 154 3.61 -16.28 -22.33
C VAL A 154 4.43 -17.37 -21.66
N ASP A 155 4.74 -18.44 -22.39
CA ASP A 155 5.39 -19.64 -21.83
C ASP A 155 6.93 -19.61 -21.92
N HIS A 156 7.51 -18.61 -22.60
CA HIS A 156 8.95 -18.39 -22.69
C HIS A 156 9.26 -16.92 -22.99
N LEU A 157 10.37 -16.43 -22.45
CA LEU A 157 11.00 -15.16 -22.82
C LEU A 157 12.49 -15.38 -23.10
N ASP A 158 12.96 -14.72 -24.16
CA ASP A 158 14.35 -14.60 -24.59
C ASP A 158 14.57 -13.22 -25.22
N GLU A 159 15.83 -12.86 -25.56
CA GLU A 159 16.15 -11.55 -26.18
C GLU A 159 15.59 -11.39 -27.60
N ASP A 160 15.44 -12.50 -28.33
CA ASP A 160 14.93 -12.54 -29.70
C ASP A 160 13.38 -12.58 -29.76
N TRP A 161 12.71 -12.58 -28.60
CA TRP A 161 11.28 -12.79 -28.51
C TRP A 161 10.55 -11.65 -29.25
N PRO A 162 9.78 -11.94 -30.32
CA PRO A 162 9.21 -10.92 -31.21
C PRO A 162 8.05 -10.12 -30.57
N GLY A 163 7.82 -10.31 -29.27
CA GLY A 163 6.76 -9.66 -28.53
C GLY A 163 5.38 -9.99 -29.05
N PHE A 164 4.51 -9.00 -28.94
CA PHE A 164 3.21 -9.03 -29.61
C PHE A 164 3.26 -8.42 -31.02
N GLY A 165 4.45 -8.26 -31.61
CA GLY A 165 4.66 -7.57 -32.87
C GLY A 165 4.69 -6.05 -32.71
N LEU A 166 5.16 -5.34 -33.73
CA LEU A 166 5.31 -3.87 -33.72
C LEU A 166 4.00 -3.14 -33.44
N ASP A 167 2.89 -3.64 -34.01
CA ASP A 167 1.57 -3.03 -33.87
C ASP A 167 0.81 -3.50 -32.61
N GLY A 168 1.31 -4.50 -31.86
CA GLY A 168 0.59 -5.14 -30.76
C GLY A 168 -0.45 -6.19 -31.21
N LYS A 169 -1.22 -6.72 -30.24
CA LYS A 169 -2.25 -7.76 -30.46
C LYS A 169 -3.58 -7.40 -29.81
N PHE A 170 -4.67 -7.74 -30.49
CA PHE A 170 -6.02 -7.71 -29.94
C PHE A 170 -6.35 -9.03 -29.24
N PHE A 171 -6.92 -8.94 -28.04
CA PHE A 171 -7.35 -10.07 -27.23
C PHE A 171 -8.84 -9.95 -26.89
N GLU A 172 -9.61 -11.03 -27.09
CA GLU A 172 -11.04 -11.06 -26.80
C GLU A 172 -11.33 -11.08 -25.29
N VAL A 173 -12.20 -10.16 -24.85
CA VAL A 173 -12.62 -10.02 -23.46
C VAL A 173 -13.65 -11.09 -23.10
N ARG A 174 -13.34 -11.91 -22.10
CA ARG A 174 -14.21 -12.99 -21.62
C ARG A 174 -15.41 -12.46 -20.84
N LYS A 175 -16.56 -12.39 -21.54
CA LYS A 175 -17.86 -11.91 -21.07
C LYS A 175 -18.41 -12.64 -19.83
N ARG A 176 -18.15 -13.95 -19.68
CA ARG A 176 -18.69 -14.78 -18.56
C ARG A 176 -18.24 -14.34 -17.17
N SER A 177 -17.25 -13.45 -17.08
CA SER A 177 -16.79 -12.83 -15.84
C SER A 177 -17.50 -11.51 -15.52
N GLY A 178 -18.13 -10.85 -16.49
CA GLY A 178 -18.63 -9.50 -16.29
C GLY A 178 -19.85 -9.41 -15.36
N SER A 179 -20.14 -8.20 -14.89
CA SER A 179 -21.31 -7.92 -14.05
C SER A 179 -22.61 -8.26 -14.77
N LYS A 180 -23.56 -8.87 -14.05
CA LYS A 180 -24.89 -9.16 -14.61
C LYS A 180 -25.64 -7.87 -15.00
N ARG A 181 -25.34 -6.72 -14.38
CA ARG A 181 -25.92 -5.40 -14.68
C ARG A 181 -25.52 -4.97 -16.10
N ALA A 182 -24.23 -4.67 -16.34
CA ALA A 182 -23.70 -4.27 -17.65
C ALA A 182 -24.17 -5.17 -18.83
N TYR A 183 -24.18 -6.50 -18.64
CA TYR A 183 -24.63 -7.42 -19.71
C TYR A 183 -26.16 -7.49 -19.87
N PHE A 184 -26.95 -7.23 -18.83
CA PHE A 184 -28.39 -7.05 -18.95
C PHE A 184 -28.73 -5.77 -19.73
N HIS A 185 -28.02 -4.68 -19.49
CA HIS A 185 -28.18 -3.41 -20.20
C HIS A 185 -27.82 -3.54 -21.68
N LYS A 186 -26.67 -4.16 -22.02
CA LYS A 186 -26.31 -4.48 -23.42
C LYS A 186 -27.30 -5.43 -24.11
N GLY A 187 -28.00 -6.28 -23.36
CA GLY A 187 -29.07 -7.15 -23.89
C GLY A 187 -30.31 -6.37 -24.34
N ILE A 188 -30.67 -5.30 -23.63
CA ILE A 188 -31.76 -4.40 -24.01
C ILE A 188 -31.36 -3.55 -25.22
N GLU A 189 -30.13 -3.04 -25.25
CA GLU A 189 -29.60 -2.26 -26.37
C GLU A 189 -29.59 -3.04 -27.70
N ALA A 190 -29.12 -4.30 -27.69
CA ALA A 190 -29.14 -5.17 -28.86
C ALA A 190 -30.56 -5.41 -29.41
N LEU A 191 -31.57 -5.38 -28.53
CA LEU A 191 -32.98 -5.51 -28.88
C LEU A 191 -33.56 -4.22 -29.51
N MET A 192 -33.12 -3.05 -29.07
CA MET A 192 -33.63 -1.75 -29.52
C MET A 192 -32.94 -1.23 -30.79
N ASN A 193 -31.62 -1.42 -30.90
CA ASN A 193 -30.81 -0.81 -31.98
C ASN A 193 -30.45 -1.78 -33.12
N GLY A 194 -30.76 -3.07 -33.00
CA GLY A 194 -30.37 -4.08 -33.99
C GLY A 194 -28.85 -4.25 -34.16
N LEU A 195 -28.06 -3.73 -33.20
CA LEU A 195 -26.60 -3.79 -33.25
C LEU A 195 -26.13 -5.24 -33.19
N LYS A 196 -25.26 -5.61 -34.14
CA LYS A 196 -24.63 -6.94 -34.14
C LYS A 196 -23.81 -7.12 -32.86
N TRP A 197 -23.90 -8.31 -32.26
CA TRP A 197 -23.12 -8.70 -31.09
C TRP A 197 -21.63 -8.76 -31.46
N THR A 198 -20.90 -7.66 -31.27
CA THR A 198 -19.43 -7.67 -31.26
C THR A 198 -18.90 -8.15 -29.91
N THR A 199 -17.77 -8.84 -29.96
CA THR A 199 -17.00 -9.22 -28.77
C THR A 199 -16.10 -8.04 -28.41
N PRO A 200 -16.11 -7.54 -27.15
CA PRO A 200 -15.17 -6.53 -26.73
C PRO A 200 -13.75 -7.08 -26.82
N GLN A 201 -12.81 -6.23 -27.23
CA GLN A 201 -11.41 -6.60 -27.38
C GLN A 201 -10.52 -5.54 -26.72
N ILE A 202 -9.37 -5.95 -26.19
CA ILE A 202 -8.32 -5.04 -25.74
C ILE A 202 -7.09 -5.18 -26.61
N HIS A 203 -6.39 -4.08 -26.80
CA HIS A 203 -5.20 -3.97 -27.60
C HIS A 203 -3.98 -3.77 -26.68
N ILE A 204 -3.05 -4.72 -26.71
CA ILE A 204 -1.86 -4.75 -25.86
C ILE A 204 -0.64 -5.09 -26.70
N SER A 205 0.46 -4.36 -26.51
CA SER A 205 1.81 -4.77 -26.94
C SER A 205 2.65 -5.17 -25.74
N VAL A 206 3.62 -6.06 -25.96
CA VAL A 206 4.69 -6.36 -25.00
C VAL A 206 5.98 -6.51 -25.79
N ASN A 207 7.05 -5.90 -25.28
CA ASN A 207 8.39 -5.91 -25.86
C ASN A 207 9.42 -6.21 -24.76
N VAL A 208 10.43 -7.04 -25.05
CA VAL A 208 11.62 -7.17 -24.20
C VAL A 208 12.54 -5.97 -24.48
N LEU A 209 13.05 -5.35 -23.42
CA LEU A 209 14.01 -4.24 -23.48
C LEU A 209 15.46 -4.71 -23.30
N GLY A 210 15.66 -5.93 -22.81
CA GLY A 210 16.96 -6.54 -22.51
C GLY A 210 16.93 -7.28 -21.16
N LEU A 211 18.08 -7.81 -20.75
CA LEU A 211 18.28 -8.36 -19.42
C LEU A 211 18.07 -7.29 -18.33
N SER A 212 17.60 -7.71 -17.16
CA SER A 212 17.41 -6.85 -15.99
C SER A 212 18.65 -6.82 -15.10
N ASP A 213 18.90 -5.66 -14.49
CA ASP A 213 19.91 -5.48 -13.46
C ASP A 213 19.55 -6.21 -12.14
N PRO A 214 20.52 -6.42 -11.22
CA PRO A 214 20.28 -6.99 -9.89
C PRO A 214 19.16 -6.26 -9.12
N PRO A 215 18.39 -6.95 -8.25
CA PRO A 215 18.75 -8.20 -7.58
C PRO A 215 18.13 -9.49 -8.15
N HIS A 216 17.65 -9.51 -9.40
CA HIS A 216 17.21 -10.69 -10.18
C HIS A 216 16.03 -11.54 -9.66
N ALA A 217 15.90 -11.80 -8.36
CA ALA A 217 14.78 -12.50 -7.73
C ALA A 217 13.60 -11.59 -7.33
N GLN A 218 13.61 -10.33 -7.75
CA GLN A 218 12.63 -9.32 -7.34
C GLN A 218 12.02 -8.65 -8.58
N MET A 219 10.88 -9.17 -9.04
CA MET A 219 10.05 -8.45 -10.01
C MET A 219 9.62 -7.11 -9.43
N CYS A 220 9.80 -6.02 -10.18
CA CYS A 220 9.40 -4.68 -9.75
C CYS A 220 9.09 -3.77 -10.93
N THR A 221 8.22 -2.80 -10.69
CA THR A 221 7.89 -1.69 -11.61
C THR A 221 9.06 -0.72 -11.69
N LEU A 222 9.64 -0.55 -12.88
CA LEU A 222 10.64 0.49 -13.15
C LEU A 222 9.98 1.82 -13.50
N GLY A 223 8.90 1.80 -14.28
CA GLY A 223 8.19 3.02 -14.70
C GLY A 223 7.13 2.77 -15.79
N PRO A 224 6.57 3.83 -16.41
CA PRO A 224 6.73 5.22 -16.03
C PRO A 224 6.18 5.50 -14.63
N THR A 225 6.90 6.31 -13.87
CA THR A 225 6.47 6.75 -12.55
C THR A 225 5.25 7.68 -12.64
N TYR A 226 4.27 7.45 -11.77
CA TYR A 226 3.00 8.16 -11.77
C TYR A 226 2.64 8.65 -10.37
N TRP A 227 1.72 9.60 -10.30
CA TRP A 227 1.16 10.11 -9.05
C TRP A 227 -0.35 10.23 -9.15
N VAL A 228 -1.03 10.08 -8.01
CA VAL A 228 -2.48 10.26 -7.87
C VAL A 228 -2.78 11.07 -6.60
N LYS A 229 -3.72 12.00 -6.68
CA LYS A 229 -4.36 12.69 -5.56
C LYS A 229 -5.85 12.37 -5.57
N HIS A 230 -6.31 11.72 -4.51
CA HIS A 230 -7.71 11.41 -4.25
C HIS A 230 -8.29 12.47 -3.31
N PHE A 231 -9.57 12.80 -3.46
CA PHE A 231 -10.29 13.71 -2.58
C PHE A 231 -11.53 13.01 -2.00
N SER A 232 -11.35 12.32 -0.88
CA SER A 232 -12.44 11.55 -0.27
C SER A 232 -13.35 12.46 0.57
N PRO A 233 -14.70 12.38 0.41
CA PRO A 233 -15.63 13.05 1.31
C PRO A 233 -15.69 12.34 2.67
N MET A 234 -14.76 12.73 3.55
CA MET A 234 -14.73 12.33 4.95
C MET A 234 -15.66 13.26 5.75
N ILE A 235 -16.76 12.71 6.24
CA ILE A 235 -17.72 13.47 7.04
C ILE A 235 -17.17 13.63 8.45
N GLY A 236 -16.84 14.87 8.83
CA GLY A 236 -16.31 15.24 10.14
C GLY A 236 -17.34 15.10 11.26
N ARG A 237 -17.64 13.85 11.65
CA ARG A 237 -18.50 13.49 12.79
C ARG A 237 -17.76 12.84 13.96
N LEU A 238 -16.46 12.55 13.81
CA LEU A 238 -15.65 11.78 14.77
C LEU A 238 -14.67 12.62 15.61
N THR A 239 -14.92 13.93 15.72
CA THR A 239 -14.40 14.71 16.84
C THR A 239 -15.57 15.24 17.65
N GLY A 240 -15.83 14.63 18.81
CA GLY A 240 -16.82 15.06 19.82
C GLY A 240 -16.51 16.42 20.48
N THR A 241 -15.74 17.29 19.81
CA THR A 241 -15.69 18.70 20.09
C THR A 241 -16.90 19.37 19.44
N THR A 242 -18.00 19.44 20.19
CA THR A 242 -18.76 20.69 20.19
C THR A 242 -17.74 21.80 20.46
N ALA A 243 -17.52 22.68 19.47
CA ALA A 243 -16.77 23.90 19.74
C ALA A 243 -17.55 24.65 20.83
N GLY A 244 -16.90 24.90 21.97
CA GLY A 244 -17.53 25.62 23.07
C GLY A 244 -17.97 26.99 22.58
N SER A 245 -19.28 27.25 22.70
CA SER A 245 -19.93 28.54 22.86
C SER A 245 -19.07 29.79 22.56
N ASP A 246 -19.37 30.50 21.46
CA ASP A 246 -20.34 31.61 21.54
C ASP A 246 -20.73 32.16 20.15
N SER A 247 -21.96 32.71 20.07
CA SER A 247 -22.52 33.52 18.97
C SER A 247 -22.36 33.02 17.52
N ASP A 248 -23.29 32.20 17.03
CA ASP A 248 -24.47 32.71 16.28
C ASP A 248 -25.35 31.56 15.74
N ASP A 249 -26.67 31.77 15.76
CA ASP A 249 -27.66 30.79 15.28
C ASP A 249 -27.74 30.73 13.74
N ASN A 250 -28.22 29.61 13.19
CA ASN A 250 -28.44 29.33 11.75
C ASN A 250 -27.24 28.98 10.84
N SER A 251 -26.41 27.99 11.22
CA SER A 251 -25.75 27.15 10.20
C SER A 251 -25.63 25.67 10.62
N ASN A 252 -26.75 24.96 10.68
CA ASN A 252 -26.79 23.51 11.00
C ASN A 252 -26.39 22.62 9.80
N MET A 253 -25.29 22.98 9.13
CA MET A 253 -24.69 22.23 8.03
C MET A 253 -23.31 21.75 8.46
N PRO A 254 -23.05 20.43 8.54
CA PRO A 254 -21.72 19.93 8.87
C PRO A 254 -20.74 20.37 7.77
N GLN A 255 -19.67 21.05 8.17
CA GLN A 255 -18.58 21.42 7.27
C GLN A 255 -17.98 20.14 6.67
N LYS A 256 -18.10 20.00 5.34
CA LYS A 256 -17.46 18.91 4.61
C LYS A 256 -15.97 19.22 4.48
N TYR A 257 -15.13 18.26 4.84
CA TYR A 257 -13.69 18.32 4.65
C TYR A 257 -13.33 17.35 3.52
N ASP A 258 -12.81 17.88 2.42
CA ASP A 258 -12.28 17.06 1.33
C ASP A 258 -10.90 16.54 1.75
N PHE A 259 -10.82 15.23 1.94
CA PHE A 259 -9.65 14.56 2.47
C PHE A 259 -8.66 14.20 1.35
N GLN A 260 -7.47 14.80 1.35
CA GLN A 260 -6.43 14.54 0.33
C GLN A 260 -5.61 13.29 0.68
N ALA A 261 -5.79 12.21 -0.10
CA ALA A 261 -4.88 11.07 -0.10
C ALA A 261 -3.99 11.07 -1.34
N ASN A 262 -2.74 10.63 -1.16
CA ASN A 262 -1.69 10.72 -2.16
C ASN A 262 -1.11 9.33 -2.43
N GLU A 263 -0.89 9.02 -3.71
CA GLU A 263 -0.09 7.89 -4.19
C GLU A 263 1.02 8.43 -5.10
N ILE A 264 2.22 7.88 -4.99
CA ILE A 264 3.33 8.07 -5.94
C ILE A 264 4.00 6.73 -6.18
N GLN A 265 4.00 6.27 -7.42
CA GLN A 265 4.81 5.12 -7.84
C GLN A 265 6.26 5.58 -8.00
N LEU A 266 7.17 4.96 -7.25
CA LEU A 266 8.62 5.18 -7.36
C LEU A 266 9.24 4.10 -8.26
N ALA A 267 10.40 4.38 -8.84
CA ALA A 267 11.10 3.44 -9.72
C ALA A 267 11.84 2.38 -8.89
N GLY A 268 11.48 1.11 -9.05
CA GLY A 268 12.12 -0.01 -8.36
C GLY A 268 13.58 -0.29 -8.77
N PRO A 269 14.18 -1.36 -8.22
CA PRO A 269 13.68 -2.13 -7.07
C PRO A 269 13.75 -1.32 -5.76
N VAL A 270 12.86 -1.61 -4.80
CA VAL A 270 13.09 -1.18 -3.41
C VAL A 270 14.24 -2.04 -2.83
N PRO A 271 15.16 -1.48 -2.03
CA PRO A 271 16.29 -2.22 -1.46
C PRO A 271 15.83 -3.50 -0.74
N PRO A 272 16.49 -4.65 -0.92
CA PRO A 272 16.02 -5.93 -0.36
C PRO A 272 15.83 -5.96 1.16
N LYS A 273 16.53 -5.12 1.92
CA LYS A 273 16.35 -4.97 3.38
C LYS A 273 15.08 -4.23 3.78
N LEU A 274 14.44 -3.48 2.88
CA LEU A 274 13.13 -2.89 3.12
C LEU A 274 12.08 -4.00 2.97
N TYR A 275 11.93 -4.80 4.02
CA TYR A 275 11.03 -5.96 4.06
C TYR A 275 10.49 -6.15 5.48
N HIS A 276 9.19 -5.87 5.67
CA HIS A 276 8.57 -5.79 6.98
C HIS A 276 7.19 -6.44 7.01
N ARG A 277 7.00 -7.37 7.95
CA ARG A 277 5.71 -8.02 8.24
C ARG A 277 4.92 -7.18 9.25
N TYR A 278 3.60 -7.16 9.14
CA TYR A 278 2.74 -6.58 10.17
C TYR A 278 2.93 -7.27 11.55
N VAL A 279 2.76 -6.51 12.63
CA VAL A 279 3.01 -6.91 14.03
C VAL A 279 1.71 -7.33 14.72
N GLU A 280 1.67 -8.56 15.23
CA GLU A 280 0.49 -9.16 15.87
C GLU A 280 0.36 -8.84 17.37
N PHE A 281 0.42 -7.55 17.74
CA PHE A 281 0.34 -7.12 19.15
C PHE A 281 -1.03 -7.37 19.83
N ARG A 282 -2.05 -7.82 19.07
CA ARG A 282 -3.32 -8.35 19.57
C ARG A 282 -3.84 -9.45 18.63
N PRO A 283 -4.49 -10.52 19.14
CA PRO A 283 -5.06 -11.59 18.30
C PRO A 283 -6.08 -11.13 17.25
N ILE A 284 -6.73 -9.97 17.46
CA ILE A 284 -7.64 -9.37 16.46
C ILE A 284 -6.89 -8.94 15.19
N ILE A 285 -5.62 -8.59 15.28
CA ILE A 285 -4.80 -8.11 14.15
C ILE A 285 -4.47 -9.29 13.23
N GLY A 286 -4.07 -10.44 13.77
CA GLY A 286 -3.95 -11.67 12.99
C GLY A 286 -5.24 -12.00 12.21
N LYS A 287 -6.42 -11.73 12.80
CA LYS A 287 -7.74 -11.86 12.14
C LYS A 287 -8.06 -10.76 11.10
N MET A 288 -7.36 -9.63 11.09
CA MET A 288 -7.49 -8.57 10.07
C MET A 288 -6.76 -8.93 8.78
N PHE A 289 -5.53 -9.44 8.90
CA PHE A 289 -4.66 -9.82 7.80
C PHE A 289 -4.91 -11.26 7.31
N SER A 290 -5.55 -12.11 8.13
CA SER A 290 -5.95 -13.48 7.76
C SER A 290 -7.36 -13.57 7.19
N GLN A 291 -7.49 -14.18 6.01
CA GLN A 291 -8.79 -14.53 5.42
C GLN A 291 -9.42 -15.81 6.03
N LYS A 292 -8.83 -16.40 7.09
CA LYS A 292 -9.29 -17.66 7.70
C LYS A 292 -10.51 -17.42 8.61
N GLY A 293 -11.58 -18.16 8.35
CA GLY A 293 -12.82 -18.14 9.13
C GLY A 293 -13.75 -16.96 8.82
N PHE A 294 -15.05 -17.14 9.11
CA PHE A 294 -16.11 -16.19 8.75
C PHE A 294 -15.89 -14.77 9.30
N ARG A 295 -15.52 -14.65 10.59
CA ARG A 295 -15.25 -13.34 11.22
C ARG A 295 -14.05 -12.63 10.59
N GLY A 296 -12.96 -13.36 10.30
CA GLY A 296 -11.77 -12.81 9.62
C GLY A 296 -12.08 -12.34 8.20
N HIS A 297 -12.82 -13.14 7.43
CA HIS A 297 -13.25 -12.77 6.08
C HIS A 297 -14.13 -11.51 6.03
N ILE A 298 -15.06 -11.34 6.99
CA ILE A 298 -15.86 -10.12 7.10
C ILE A 298 -14.98 -8.92 7.46
N LEU A 299 -14.12 -9.06 8.48
CA LEU A 299 -13.23 -8.00 8.94
C LEU A 299 -12.34 -7.52 7.80
N ASN A 300 -11.55 -8.43 7.21
CA ASN A 300 -10.67 -8.17 6.07
C ASN A 300 -11.42 -7.44 4.92
N LYS A 301 -12.63 -7.89 4.56
CA LYS A 301 -13.45 -7.24 3.51
C LYS A 301 -13.89 -5.81 3.87
N VAL A 302 -14.17 -5.52 5.15
CA VAL A 302 -14.47 -4.14 5.60
C VAL A 302 -13.21 -3.27 5.53
N LEU A 303 -12.04 -3.79 5.90
CA LEU A 303 -10.79 -3.03 5.85
C LEU A 303 -10.45 -2.62 4.40
N HIS A 304 -10.53 -3.55 3.45
CA HIS A 304 -10.39 -3.28 2.01
C HIS A 304 -11.49 -2.33 1.46
N LYS A 305 -12.63 -2.18 2.14
CA LYS A 305 -13.65 -1.16 1.81
C LYS A 305 -13.25 0.22 2.34
N GLN A 306 -12.60 0.30 3.51
CA GLN A 306 -12.08 1.57 4.04
C GLN A 306 -10.91 2.10 3.20
N HIS A 307 -9.96 1.24 2.79
CA HIS A 307 -8.90 1.61 1.86
C HIS A 307 -9.49 2.20 0.55
N ARG A 308 -10.39 1.46 -0.11
CA ARG A 308 -11.06 1.88 -1.36
C ARG A 308 -11.93 3.13 -1.23
N ARG A 309 -12.34 3.54 -0.02
CA ARG A 309 -13.06 4.81 0.20
C ARG A 309 -12.11 6.02 0.24
N ILE A 310 -10.86 5.81 0.65
CA ILE A 310 -9.85 6.87 0.77
C ILE A 310 -9.04 7.00 -0.52
N TYR A 311 -8.75 5.87 -1.16
CA TYR A 311 -8.10 5.76 -2.47
C TYR A 311 -9.14 5.47 -3.57
N ASN A 312 -10.32 6.06 -3.46
CA ASN A 312 -11.35 5.96 -4.50
C ASN A 312 -10.91 6.77 -5.73
N PHE A 313 -11.27 6.31 -6.92
CA PHE A 313 -11.20 7.14 -8.11
C PHE A 313 -12.59 7.73 -8.39
N ASP A 314 -12.59 8.98 -8.83
CA ASP A 314 -13.77 9.73 -9.24
C ASP A 314 -13.35 10.94 -10.11
N SER A 315 -14.33 11.67 -10.63
CA SER A 315 -14.12 12.90 -11.44
C SER A 315 -13.30 14.03 -10.77
N SER A 316 -13.04 13.97 -9.47
CA SER A 316 -12.17 14.93 -8.75
C SER A 316 -10.71 14.48 -8.67
N THR A 317 -10.46 13.19 -8.90
CA THR A 317 -9.14 12.55 -8.76
C THR A 317 -8.16 13.14 -9.77
N GLN A 318 -7.05 13.67 -9.27
CA GLN A 318 -5.99 14.23 -10.11
C GLN A 318 -4.86 13.21 -10.24
N TYR A 319 -4.32 13.05 -11.44
CA TYR A 319 -3.21 12.14 -11.69
C TYR A 319 -2.27 12.69 -12.75
N GLY A 320 -1.09 12.10 -12.84
CA GLY A 320 -0.12 12.41 -13.89
C GLY A 320 1.08 11.48 -13.85
N ILE A 321 1.96 11.67 -14.82
CA ILE A 321 3.22 10.93 -14.97
C ILE A 321 4.40 11.90 -14.94
N PHE A 322 5.56 11.38 -14.56
CA PHE A 322 6.85 12.04 -14.71
C PHE A 322 7.93 10.99 -15.00
N ALA A 323 9.07 11.41 -15.55
CA ALA A 323 10.21 10.53 -15.79
C ALA A 323 10.77 9.99 -14.46
N GLU A 324 11.32 8.78 -14.49
CA GLU A 324 11.90 8.12 -13.32
C GLU A 324 13.03 8.99 -12.73
N ARG A 325 13.12 9.06 -11.40
CA ARG A 325 14.25 9.71 -10.69
C ARG A 325 14.57 11.11 -11.23
N SER A 326 13.55 11.95 -11.39
CA SER A 326 13.60 13.26 -12.04
C SER A 326 13.37 14.42 -11.06
N ARG A 327 13.78 15.64 -11.44
CA ARG A 327 13.52 16.84 -10.62
C ARG A 327 12.02 17.16 -10.56
N GLU A 328 11.28 16.81 -11.60
CA GLU A 328 9.83 16.83 -11.69
C GLU A 328 9.18 15.96 -10.61
N ALA A 329 9.74 14.78 -10.31
CA ALA A 329 9.29 13.93 -9.20
C ALA A 329 9.42 14.64 -7.85
N SER A 330 10.56 15.30 -7.58
CA SER A 330 10.80 16.07 -6.35
C SER A 330 9.83 17.24 -6.19
N VAL A 331 9.63 18.02 -7.25
CA VAL A 331 8.69 19.15 -7.29
C VAL A 331 7.24 18.68 -7.11
N GLN A 332 6.87 17.55 -7.71
CA GLN A 332 5.53 16.98 -7.58
C GLN A 332 5.29 16.40 -6.18
N PHE A 333 6.27 15.71 -5.57
CA PHE A 333 6.20 15.27 -4.17
C PHE A 333 6.01 16.46 -3.22
N LEU A 334 6.81 17.53 -3.37
CA LEU A 334 6.65 18.76 -2.59
C LEU A 334 5.28 19.42 -2.78
N LYS A 335 4.70 19.37 -3.99
CA LYS A 335 3.32 19.83 -4.28
C LYS A 335 2.23 18.92 -3.71
N MET A 336 2.53 17.65 -3.47
CA MET A 336 1.63 16.71 -2.77
C MET A 336 1.70 16.90 -1.25
N ALA A 337 2.89 17.23 -0.73
CA ALA A 337 3.16 17.52 0.68
C ALA A 337 3.11 19.02 1.05
N HIS A 338 2.57 19.88 0.19
CA HIS A 338 2.32 21.32 0.41
C HIS A 338 3.56 22.18 0.79
N TYR A 339 4.75 21.94 0.21
CA TYR A 339 5.90 22.87 0.30
C TYR A 339 6.24 23.39 1.73
N ALA A 340 6.18 22.48 2.72
CA ALA A 340 6.36 22.75 4.16
C ALA A 340 5.35 23.72 4.81
N GLU A 341 4.21 24.00 4.17
CA GLU A 341 3.20 24.94 4.65
C GLU A 341 2.32 24.35 5.76
N GLY A 342 2.06 25.12 6.81
CA GLY A 342 1.11 24.75 7.88
C GLY A 342 1.65 23.74 8.89
N GLY A 343 2.97 23.50 8.93
CA GLY A 343 3.62 22.57 9.86
C GLY A 343 3.17 21.11 9.71
N ARG A 344 2.70 20.71 8.52
CA ARG A 344 2.11 19.38 8.29
C ARG A 344 3.12 18.26 8.61
N ILE A 345 2.56 17.17 9.12
CA ILE A 345 3.19 15.85 9.28
C ILE A 345 2.31 14.90 8.46
N PHE A 346 2.87 13.86 7.86
CA PHE A 346 2.17 12.91 7.01
C PHE A 346 2.48 11.48 7.48
N THR A 347 1.47 10.62 7.57
CA THR A 347 1.68 9.18 7.75
C THR A 347 1.90 8.56 6.37
N TYR A 348 2.85 7.61 6.25
CA TYR A 348 3.17 6.96 4.98
C TYR A 348 3.34 5.43 5.06
N VAL A 349 3.14 4.76 3.93
CA VAL A 349 3.55 3.38 3.65
C VAL A 349 4.22 3.34 2.28
N LEU A 350 5.34 2.63 2.18
CA LEU A 350 6.01 2.24 0.95
C LEU A 350 5.77 0.74 0.71
N THR A 351 5.14 0.38 -0.40
CA THR A 351 4.92 -1.04 -0.75
C THR A 351 6.18 -1.71 -1.29
N LEU A 352 6.18 -3.04 -1.40
CA LEU A 352 7.27 -3.83 -1.99
C LEU A 352 7.50 -3.55 -3.48
N ASP A 353 6.53 -2.96 -4.19
CA ASP A 353 6.68 -2.48 -5.57
C ASP A 353 7.03 -0.99 -5.65
N GLY A 354 7.37 -0.34 -4.53
CA GLY A 354 7.77 1.08 -4.52
C GLY A 354 6.62 2.08 -4.62
N LEU A 355 5.37 1.67 -4.42
CA LEU A 355 4.24 2.61 -4.32
C LEU A 355 4.27 3.30 -2.94
N LEU A 356 4.55 4.59 -2.93
CA LEU A 356 4.52 5.45 -1.75
C LEU A 356 3.11 6.04 -1.59
N ARG A 357 2.44 5.67 -0.49
CA ARG A 357 1.11 6.16 -0.11
C ARG A 357 1.20 7.02 1.13
N PHE A 358 0.57 8.19 1.13
CA PHE A 358 0.58 9.08 2.29
C PHE A 358 -0.59 10.07 2.37
N THR A 359 -0.89 10.48 3.59
CA THR A 359 -1.90 11.50 3.94
C THR A 359 -1.41 12.31 5.14
N GLU A 360 -1.87 13.55 5.32
CA GLU A 360 -1.50 14.38 6.48
C GLU A 360 -1.94 13.72 7.80
N THR A 361 -1.07 13.58 8.81
CA THR A 361 -1.41 13.04 10.12
C THR A 361 -2.34 13.99 10.89
N GLY A 362 -3.54 13.53 11.23
CA GLY A 362 -4.47 14.27 12.10
C GLY A 362 -5.45 13.39 12.91
N LYS A 363 -6.43 14.04 13.54
CA LYS A 363 -7.47 13.40 14.38
C LYS A 363 -8.69 12.94 13.58
N GLU A 364 -8.89 13.55 12.41
CA GLU A 364 -9.88 13.22 11.38
C GLU A 364 -9.77 11.78 10.83
N PHE A 365 -8.72 11.06 11.21
CA PHE A 365 -8.46 9.65 10.93
C PHE A 365 -9.04 8.68 11.97
N GLY A 366 -9.78 9.17 12.96
CA GLY A 366 -10.43 8.35 13.99
C GLY A 366 -11.53 7.44 13.43
N ILE A 367 -11.15 6.50 12.57
CA ILE A 367 -11.93 5.33 12.21
C ILE A 367 -11.43 4.22 13.14
N ASP A 368 -12.15 3.98 14.24
CA ASP A 368 -11.67 3.28 15.44
C ASP A 368 -11.20 1.81 15.25
N LEU A 369 -11.27 1.27 14.02
CA LEU A 369 -10.88 -0.11 13.69
C LEU A 369 -9.52 -0.25 12.96
N LEU A 370 -8.95 0.83 12.39
CA LEU A 370 -7.70 0.76 11.62
C LEU A 370 -6.62 1.69 12.15
N SER A 371 -5.37 1.20 12.15
CA SER A 371 -4.23 2.10 12.11
C SER A 371 -4.15 2.78 10.73
N LYS A 372 -3.61 3.99 10.69
CA LYS A 372 -3.36 4.72 9.44
C LYS A 372 -2.49 3.90 8.48
N HIS A 373 -1.47 3.20 8.99
CA HIS A 373 -0.59 2.33 8.20
C HIS A 373 -1.32 1.11 7.61
N THR A 374 -2.20 0.44 8.37
CA THR A 374 -3.02 -0.66 7.83
C THR A 374 -3.94 -0.15 6.71
N MET A 375 -4.51 1.05 6.87
CA MET A 375 -5.33 1.70 5.84
C MET A 375 -4.53 2.04 4.57
N HIS A 376 -3.32 2.59 4.68
CA HIS A 376 -2.46 2.87 3.51
C HIS A 376 -1.98 1.60 2.79
N SER A 377 -1.63 0.57 3.55
CA SER A 377 -1.12 -0.70 3.00
C SER A 377 -2.19 -1.56 2.29
N ASP A 378 -3.47 -1.18 2.32
CA ASP A 378 -4.60 -2.05 1.94
C ASP A 378 -4.53 -3.42 2.64
N VAL A 379 -4.15 -3.43 3.92
CA VAL A 379 -4.00 -4.66 4.73
C VAL A 379 -2.96 -5.65 4.15
N ALA A 380 -1.94 -5.17 3.42
CA ALA A 380 -0.87 -6.02 2.92
C ALA A 380 -0.04 -6.63 4.06
N THR A 381 0.14 -7.95 4.07
CA THR A 381 0.94 -8.64 5.11
C THR A 381 2.38 -8.14 5.18
N TYR A 382 2.97 -7.85 4.02
CA TYR A 382 4.34 -7.38 3.87
C TYR A 382 4.39 -6.04 3.12
N ILE A 383 5.25 -5.14 3.60
CA ILE A 383 5.55 -3.84 2.99
C ILE A 383 7.06 -3.58 2.97
N ALA A 384 7.49 -2.53 2.26
CA ALA A 384 8.89 -2.14 2.24
C ALA A 384 9.27 -1.33 3.50
N CYS A 385 8.53 -0.26 3.80
CA CYS A 385 8.72 0.55 5.03
C CYS A 385 7.49 1.41 5.33
N SER A 386 7.36 1.91 6.55
CA SER A 386 6.27 2.82 6.95
C SER A 386 6.58 3.61 8.21
N GLY A 387 6.02 4.80 8.32
CA GLY A 387 6.19 5.67 9.48
C GLY A 387 5.43 6.98 9.27
N GLU A 388 6.05 8.08 9.66
CA GLU A 388 5.63 9.45 9.38
C GLU A 388 6.75 10.27 8.75
N PHE A 389 6.40 11.40 8.15
CA PHE A 389 7.37 12.37 7.64
C PHE A 389 6.85 13.80 7.75
N PHE A 390 7.77 14.76 7.69
CA PHE A 390 7.44 16.18 7.54
C PHE A 390 8.51 16.89 6.73
N ILE A 391 8.14 18.04 6.16
CA ILE A 391 9.03 18.84 5.32
C ILE A 391 9.32 20.16 6.02
N ARG A 392 10.58 20.59 5.95
CA ARG A 392 11.09 21.88 6.44
C ARG A 392 11.77 22.64 5.31
N ARG A 393 11.93 23.95 5.47
CA ARG A 393 12.72 24.79 4.58
C ARG A 393 14.14 24.91 5.11
N ILE A 394 15.12 24.76 4.24
CA ILE A 394 16.53 24.96 4.58
C ILE A 394 16.80 26.47 4.58
N SER A 395 17.30 27.00 5.69
CA SER A 395 17.66 28.41 5.75
C SER A 395 18.90 28.68 4.88
N LYS A 396 18.81 29.66 3.98
CA LYS A 396 19.86 30.01 2.99
C LYS A 396 21.22 30.42 3.60
N ARG A 397 21.35 30.50 4.93
CA ARG A 397 22.60 30.77 5.66
C ARG A 397 23.71 29.73 5.43
N HIS A 398 23.40 28.51 4.95
CA HIS A 398 24.39 27.45 4.70
C HIS A 398 24.74 27.19 3.22
N ARG A 399 24.31 28.04 2.26
CA ARG A 399 25.01 28.09 0.96
C ARG A 399 26.38 28.71 1.18
N HIS A 400 27.37 27.88 1.52
CA HIS A 400 28.78 28.23 1.42
C HIS A 400 29.03 28.69 -0.01
N ARG A 401 29.18 30.01 -0.20
CA ARG A 401 29.69 30.59 -1.45
C ARG A 401 31.04 29.93 -1.72
N HIS A 402 31.08 29.00 -2.68
CA HIS A 402 32.34 28.50 -3.19
C HIS A 402 33.19 29.72 -3.60
N PRO A 403 34.39 29.92 -3.03
CA PRO A 403 35.27 30.94 -3.51
C PRO A 403 35.74 30.48 -4.88
N HIS A 404 35.19 31.09 -5.94
CA HIS A 404 35.71 30.94 -7.29
C HIS A 404 37.15 31.46 -7.30
N THR A 405 38.07 30.52 -7.13
CA THR A 405 39.45 30.66 -7.55
C THR A 405 39.47 30.25 -9.00
N ASP A 406 39.51 31.24 -9.89
CA ASP A 406 40.58 31.25 -10.87
C ASP A 406 40.82 32.66 -11.42
N SER A 407 42.07 32.90 -11.79
CA SER A 407 42.62 34.24 -12.04
C SER A 407 42.77 34.55 -13.53
N SER A 408 42.94 35.85 -13.82
CA SER A 408 43.33 36.44 -15.12
C SER A 408 42.20 36.51 -16.17
N SER A 409 42.05 37.59 -16.96
CA SER A 409 42.92 38.76 -17.16
C SER A 409 42.19 40.00 -17.76
N HIS A 410 42.87 41.16 -17.66
CA HIS A 410 42.73 42.40 -18.44
C HIS A 410 41.87 43.60 -17.96
N HIS A 411 42.54 44.77 -18.00
CA HIS A 411 42.15 46.17 -17.82
C HIS A 411 40.94 46.63 -18.68
N TYR A 412 40.21 47.72 -18.37
CA TYR A 412 40.71 49.10 -18.14
C TYR A 412 39.84 49.99 -17.22
N ASN A 413 40.55 50.78 -16.39
CA ASN A 413 40.43 52.21 -16.02
C ASN A 413 39.11 52.93 -15.63
N ASP A 414 39.32 53.94 -14.75
CA ASP A 414 38.55 55.18 -14.50
C ASP A 414 37.19 55.06 -13.75
N GLN A 415 36.85 55.88 -12.74
CA GLN A 415 37.58 56.98 -12.06
C GLN A 415 37.08 57.20 -10.61
N GLU A 416 37.86 57.95 -9.83
CA GLU A 416 37.76 58.31 -8.40
C GLU A 416 36.40 58.83 -7.88
N SER A 417 36.03 58.47 -6.64
CA SER A 417 35.83 59.47 -5.57
C SER A 417 35.76 58.84 -4.16
N SER A 418 36.51 59.42 -3.22
CA SER A 418 36.43 59.29 -1.74
C SER A 418 34.99 59.29 -1.18
N THR A 419 34.64 58.59 -0.09
CA THR A 419 35.12 58.87 1.28
C THR A 419 34.99 57.68 2.24
N CYS A 420 35.83 57.67 3.27
CA CYS A 420 35.65 56.87 4.49
C CYS A 420 35.05 57.73 5.61
N GLU A 421 34.09 57.21 6.38
CA GLU A 421 34.10 57.27 7.86
C GLU A 421 32.87 56.61 8.51
N ASN A 422 33.14 55.99 9.67
CA ASN A 422 32.25 55.74 10.83
C ASN A 422 30.94 54.94 10.64
N GLY A 423 30.85 53.83 11.39
CA GLY A 423 29.68 52.97 11.43
C GLY A 423 28.59 53.47 12.37
N PHE A 424 27.41 52.87 12.23
CA PHE A 424 26.42 52.76 13.29
C PHE A 424 25.68 51.43 13.11
N ASP A 425 25.53 50.69 14.20
CA ASP A 425 24.88 49.39 14.18
C ASP A 425 23.37 49.59 14.02
N HIS A 426 22.83 49.29 12.83
CA HIS A 426 21.39 49.20 12.65
C HIS A 426 20.99 47.74 12.52
N GLU A 427 20.49 47.17 13.62
CA GLU A 427 19.65 45.98 13.55
C GLU A 427 18.43 46.32 12.69
N THR A 428 18.46 45.92 11.42
CA THR A 428 17.26 45.93 10.59
C THR A 428 16.40 44.75 11.03
N HIS A 429 15.40 45.03 11.86
CA HIS A 429 14.25 44.16 12.06
C HIS A 429 13.55 43.95 10.71
N ASP A 430 14.02 42.95 9.97
CA ASP A 430 13.50 42.60 8.66
C ASP A 430 12.15 41.90 8.86
N HIS A 431 11.10 42.71 9.01
CA HIS A 431 9.73 42.25 8.96
C HIS A 431 9.52 41.52 7.63
N PRO A 432 9.08 40.25 7.62
CA PRO A 432 8.85 39.53 6.38
C PRO A 432 7.73 40.22 5.60
N SER A 433 8.12 41.03 4.60
CA SER A 433 7.20 41.67 3.66
C SER A 433 6.35 40.61 2.98
N ALA A 434 5.03 40.81 2.97
CA ALA A 434 4.02 39.80 2.63
C ALA A 434 3.92 39.46 1.12
N SER A 435 5.07 39.33 0.44
CA SER A 435 5.18 39.02 -0.99
C SER A 435 6.47 38.27 -1.37
N SER A 436 7.09 37.54 -0.44
CA SER A 436 8.11 36.55 -0.83
C SER A 436 7.41 35.33 -1.45
N GLU A 437 7.48 35.18 -2.77
CA GLU A 437 7.07 33.93 -3.41
C GLU A 437 7.81 32.76 -2.76
N THR A 438 7.06 31.77 -2.30
CA THR A 438 7.63 30.58 -1.67
C THR A 438 8.40 29.81 -2.74
N SER A 439 9.71 29.60 -2.50
CA SER A 439 10.57 28.92 -3.46
C SER A 439 9.98 27.57 -3.84
N ARG A 440 10.03 27.23 -5.12
CA ARG A 440 9.61 25.91 -5.63
C ARG A 440 10.78 24.99 -5.97
N ASP A 441 12.00 25.43 -5.63
CA ASP A 441 13.22 24.65 -5.84
C ASP A 441 13.35 23.55 -4.78
N PRO A 442 13.44 22.26 -5.14
CA PRO A 442 13.63 21.19 -4.17
C PRO A 442 14.85 21.36 -3.24
N GLU A 443 15.90 22.06 -3.69
CA GLU A 443 17.10 22.32 -2.88
C GLU A 443 16.83 23.22 -1.65
N ASP A 444 15.76 24.04 -1.68
CA ASP A 444 15.37 24.88 -0.55
C ASP A 444 14.60 24.07 0.54
N TYR A 445 14.46 22.74 0.38
CA TYR A 445 13.66 21.86 1.24
C TYR A 445 14.42 20.65 1.80
N GLU A 446 14.02 20.27 3.01
CA GLU A 446 14.44 19.03 3.68
C GLU A 446 13.21 18.19 4.06
N LEU A 447 13.20 16.93 3.62
CA LEU A 447 12.31 15.87 4.07
C LEU A 447 12.94 15.15 5.27
N ILE A 448 12.28 15.17 6.41
CA ILE A 448 12.60 14.32 7.56
C ILE A 448 11.55 13.20 7.60
N ILE A 449 12.00 11.96 7.54
CA ILE A 449 11.17 10.75 7.49
C ILE A 449 11.59 9.76 8.58
N ASP A 450 10.62 9.11 9.22
CA ASP A 450 10.84 8.20 10.35
C ASP A 450 10.29 6.79 10.11
N ASN A 451 10.53 5.89 11.06
CA ASN A 451 9.98 4.53 11.18
C ASN A 451 8.85 4.42 12.23
N ASP A 452 8.16 5.52 12.55
CA ASP A 452 7.10 5.57 13.58
C ASP A 452 5.80 4.89 13.08
N SER A 453 5.82 3.57 13.06
CA SER A 453 4.66 2.73 12.75
C SER A 453 4.40 1.68 13.82
N GLY A 454 3.31 1.85 14.56
CA GLY A 454 2.83 0.84 15.50
C GLY A 454 2.40 -0.49 14.84
N THR A 455 2.18 -0.52 13.52
CA THR A 455 1.71 -1.70 12.76
C THR A 455 2.84 -2.52 12.16
N TYR A 456 3.88 -1.91 11.60
CA TYR A 456 4.98 -2.64 10.95
C TYR A 456 6.34 -2.46 11.62
N ARG A 457 6.47 -1.50 12.56
CA ARG A 457 7.66 -1.21 13.38
C ARG A 457 9.00 -1.44 12.65
N PRO A 458 9.31 -0.71 11.55
CA PRO A 458 10.55 -0.93 10.83
C PRO A 458 11.78 -0.70 11.71
N ASP A 459 12.75 -1.61 11.63
CA ASP A 459 13.95 -1.50 12.48
C ASP A 459 14.87 -0.37 12.02
N LYS A 460 15.52 0.31 12.96
CA LYS A 460 16.45 1.41 12.70
C LYS A 460 17.57 1.06 11.71
N CYS A 461 17.97 -0.21 11.61
CA CYS A 461 19.03 -0.66 10.71
C CYS A 461 18.70 -0.47 9.22
N VAL A 462 17.42 -0.32 8.86
CA VAL A 462 16.97 -0.14 7.46
C VAL A 462 16.87 1.33 7.04
N LEU A 463 16.96 2.27 7.98
CA LEU A 463 16.84 3.72 7.71
C LEU A 463 17.89 4.24 6.71
N PRO A 464 19.17 3.79 6.71
CA PRO A 464 20.13 4.20 5.68
C PRO A 464 19.72 3.73 4.27
N ASP A 465 19.18 2.52 4.15
CA ASP A 465 18.70 1.97 2.87
C ASP A 465 17.44 2.72 2.38
N LEU A 466 16.52 3.07 3.29
CA LEU A 466 15.36 3.94 2.99
C LEU A 466 15.82 5.33 2.51
N GLN A 467 16.76 5.95 3.22
CA GLN A 467 17.28 7.27 2.87
C GLN A 467 17.93 7.26 1.49
N ALA A 468 18.83 6.32 1.22
CA ALA A 468 19.52 6.18 -0.06
C ALA A 468 18.53 5.93 -1.21
N PHE A 469 17.52 5.08 -0.99
CA PHE A 469 16.45 4.85 -1.96
C PHE A 469 15.71 6.15 -2.27
N LEU A 470 15.15 6.84 -1.27
CA LEU A 470 14.38 8.07 -1.52
C LEU A 470 15.22 9.19 -2.11
N GLN A 471 16.51 9.32 -1.75
CA GLN A 471 17.43 10.29 -2.34
C GLN A 471 17.64 10.03 -3.84
N SER A 472 17.65 8.76 -4.28
CA SER A 472 17.70 8.41 -5.70
C SER A 472 16.39 8.73 -6.44
N GLN A 473 15.24 8.74 -5.76
CA GLN A 473 13.94 8.98 -6.36
C GLN A 473 13.60 10.47 -6.49
N PHE A 474 14.12 11.31 -5.59
CA PHE A 474 13.84 12.75 -5.53
C PHE A 474 15.11 13.61 -5.66
N PRO A 475 15.73 13.69 -6.85
CA PRO A 475 16.88 14.57 -7.09
C PRO A 475 16.67 16.02 -6.61
N GLY A 476 17.68 16.55 -5.93
CA GLY A 476 17.69 17.91 -5.39
C GLY A 476 16.90 18.11 -4.09
N LEU A 477 16.06 17.16 -3.67
CA LEU A 477 15.43 17.22 -2.35
C LEU A 477 16.40 16.66 -1.29
N HIS A 478 16.66 17.41 -0.21
CA HIS A 478 17.42 16.88 0.91
C HIS A 478 16.54 15.92 1.72
N ILE A 479 17.07 14.74 2.09
CA ILE A 479 16.33 13.72 2.83
C ILE A 479 17.18 13.19 3.97
N ARG A 480 16.60 13.18 5.18
CA ARG A 480 17.14 12.52 6.37
C ARG A 480 16.14 11.49 6.90
N ALA A 481 16.58 10.25 7.05
CA ALA A 481 15.84 9.21 7.77
C ALA A 481 16.34 9.14 9.22
N LEU A 482 15.43 9.25 10.19
CA LEU A 482 15.75 9.25 11.63
C LEU A 482 14.94 8.17 12.36
N ASP A 483 15.45 7.65 13.47
CA ASP A 483 14.71 6.68 14.27
C ASP A 483 13.63 7.37 15.12
N CYS A 484 12.49 6.71 15.31
CA CYS A 484 11.40 7.24 16.13
C CYS A 484 11.83 7.48 17.59
N GLY A 485 12.82 6.72 18.08
CA GLY A 485 13.44 6.87 19.39
C GLY A 485 14.48 7.99 19.51
N ASP A 486 15.05 8.49 18.41
CA ASP A 486 16.14 9.49 18.45
C ASP A 486 15.70 10.82 19.11
N GLU A 487 16.53 11.36 20.01
CA GLU A 487 16.24 12.63 20.69
C GLU A 487 16.12 13.82 19.72
N GLU A 488 16.97 13.85 18.67
CA GLU A 488 16.88 14.87 17.61
C GLU A 488 15.55 14.78 16.88
N HIS A 489 15.12 13.57 16.52
CA HIS A 489 13.85 13.34 15.84
C HIS A 489 12.67 13.75 16.71
N GLN A 490 12.62 13.32 17.98
CA GLN A 490 11.57 13.71 18.91
C GLN A 490 11.49 15.24 19.09
N LYS A 491 12.64 15.93 19.15
CA LYS A 491 12.70 17.39 19.21
C LYS A 491 12.14 18.02 17.93
N ALA A 492 12.57 17.54 16.76
CA ALA A 492 12.09 18.03 15.46
C ALA A 492 10.58 17.81 15.28
N LYS A 493 10.05 16.65 15.68
CA LYS A 493 8.62 16.31 15.64
C LYS A 493 7.81 17.21 16.60
N LYS A 494 8.31 17.49 17.81
CA LYS A 494 7.71 18.47 18.75
C LYS A 494 7.67 19.89 18.19
N GLU A 495 8.78 20.38 17.64
CA GLU A 495 8.84 21.68 16.96
C GLU A 495 7.85 21.78 15.79
N GLN A 496 7.75 20.73 14.96
CA GLN A 496 6.83 20.68 13.83
C GLN A 496 5.36 20.74 14.29
N LEU A 497 5.01 20.03 15.37
CA LEU A 497 3.68 20.11 15.99
C LEU A 497 3.35 21.51 16.53
N GLU A 498 4.32 22.24 17.08
CA GLU A 498 4.11 23.64 17.50
C GLU A 498 3.90 24.59 16.31
N ILE A 499 4.56 24.35 15.17
CA ILE A 499 4.28 25.06 13.91
C ILE A 499 2.85 24.73 13.44
N LYS A 500 2.46 23.44 13.43
CA LYS A 500 1.10 23.01 13.07
C LYS A 500 0.01 23.65 13.92
N LYS A 501 0.24 23.83 15.24
CA LYS A 501 -0.69 24.55 16.13
C LYS A 501 -0.83 26.04 15.78
N LYS A 502 0.27 26.70 15.40
CA LYS A 502 0.30 28.15 15.09
C LYS A 502 -0.22 28.48 13.68
N GLU A 503 0.07 27.63 12.71
CA GLU A 503 -0.22 27.88 11.29
C GLU A 503 -1.43 27.08 10.78
N GLY A 504 -1.60 25.82 11.20
CA GLY A 504 -2.61 24.91 10.65
C GLY A 504 -4.06 25.41 10.82
N ALA A 505 -4.35 26.22 11.85
CA ALA A 505 -5.64 26.89 12.01
C ALA A 505 -5.96 27.89 10.89
N LYS A 506 -4.94 28.50 10.26
CA LYS A 506 -5.05 29.46 9.15
C LYS A 506 -5.09 28.79 7.78
N VAL A 507 -4.61 27.54 7.68
CA VAL A 507 -4.52 26.76 6.41
C VAL A 507 -5.58 25.65 6.35
N ARG A 508 -6.75 25.87 6.98
CA ARG A 508 -7.91 24.98 6.82
C ARG A 508 -8.49 25.11 5.41
N MET A 509 -8.17 24.14 4.57
CA MET A 509 -8.71 24.00 3.22
C MET A 509 -10.20 23.62 3.28
N VAL A 510 -11.08 24.62 3.30
CA VAL A 510 -12.51 24.43 2.97
C VAL A 510 -12.66 24.57 1.47
N LEU A 511 -12.60 23.45 0.76
CA LEU A 511 -12.95 23.40 -0.67
C LEU A 511 -14.47 23.53 -0.80
N ASN A 512 -14.91 24.74 -1.16
CA ASN A 512 -16.32 25.06 -1.32
C ASN A 512 -16.82 24.45 -2.65
N ARG A 513 -17.34 23.22 -2.62
CA ARG A 513 -17.93 22.52 -3.78
C ARG A 513 -19.33 21.98 -3.52
N SER A 514 -20.13 21.97 -4.58
CA SER A 514 -21.57 21.71 -4.55
C SER A 514 -21.94 20.29 -4.08
N PRO A 515 -23.10 20.10 -3.43
CA PRO A 515 -23.45 18.81 -2.85
C PRO A 515 -24.13 17.87 -3.84
N SER A 516 -23.47 16.75 -4.18
CA SER A 516 -24.12 15.59 -4.80
C SER A 516 -23.62 14.28 -4.18
N SER A 517 -24.58 13.45 -3.76
CA SER A 517 -24.49 12.01 -3.42
C SER A 517 -23.31 11.49 -2.58
N SER A 518 -23.55 11.34 -1.27
CA SER A 518 -22.91 10.28 -0.47
C SER A 518 -23.87 9.81 0.63
N SER A 519 -24.57 8.70 0.40
CA SER A 519 -25.41 8.07 1.43
C SER A 519 -24.56 7.16 2.32
N PHE A 520 -24.52 7.42 3.62
CA PHE A 520 -24.05 6.41 4.58
C PHE A 520 -25.02 5.22 4.57
N SER A 521 -24.52 4.01 4.31
CA SER A 521 -25.27 2.80 4.59
C SER A 521 -25.16 2.48 6.09
N SER A 522 -26.26 2.70 6.82
CA SER A 522 -26.39 2.45 8.27
C SER A 522 -26.11 0.99 8.67
N ASP A 523 -26.17 0.07 7.71
CA ASP A 523 -25.96 -1.37 7.91
C ASP A 523 -24.49 -1.73 8.16
N ASP A 524 -23.52 -0.90 7.76
CA ASP A 524 -22.10 -1.18 8.03
C ASP A 524 -21.65 -0.63 9.40
N GLU A 525 -22.16 0.54 9.82
CA GLU A 525 -21.84 1.13 11.15
C GLU A 525 -22.39 0.26 12.29
N SER A 526 -23.63 -0.20 12.16
CA SER A 526 -24.26 -1.10 13.13
C SER A 526 -23.50 -2.43 13.29
N ARG A 527 -22.95 -2.98 12.20
CA ARG A 527 -22.10 -4.19 12.24
C ARG A 527 -20.73 -3.97 12.88
N LEU A 528 -20.25 -2.73 12.92
CA LEU A 528 -18.97 -2.37 13.54
C LEU A 528 -19.13 -2.15 15.06
N GLY A 529 -20.20 -1.47 15.49
CA GLY A 529 -20.54 -1.36 16.91
C GLY A 529 -20.82 -2.72 17.57
N ASP A 530 -21.45 -3.66 16.83
CA ASP A 530 -21.63 -5.04 17.28
C ASP A 530 -20.33 -5.88 17.32
N LEU A 531 -19.22 -5.42 16.70
CA LEU A 531 -17.92 -6.11 16.72
C LEU A 531 -16.97 -5.56 17.79
N ASP A 532 -16.99 -4.25 18.02
CA ASP A 532 -16.14 -3.59 19.03
C ASP A 532 -16.63 -3.85 20.47
N ALA A 533 -17.92 -4.17 20.63
CA ALA A 533 -18.53 -4.54 21.91
C ALA A 533 -18.42 -6.05 22.26
N MET A 534 -17.64 -6.84 21.54
CA MET A 534 -17.53 -8.29 21.75
C MET A 534 -16.32 -8.70 22.60
N ASP A 535 -16.57 -8.90 23.89
CA ASP A 535 -15.70 -9.68 24.77
C ASP A 535 -15.88 -11.20 24.49
N ASP A 536 -14.79 -11.98 24.53
CA ASP A 536 -14.69 -13.30 23.85
C ASP A 536 -15.55 -14.40 24.53
N ASP A 537 -16.03 -14.16 25.76
CA ASP A 537 -16.74 -15.13 26.61
C ASP A 537 -18.29 -15.06 26.56
N THR A 538 -18.90 -14.28 25.66
CA THR A 538 -20.37 -14.14 25.61
C THR A 538 -21.04 -15.02 24.53
N PRO A 539 -21.84 -16.04 24.90
CA PRO A 539 -22.56 -16.88 23.93
C PRO A 539 -23.75 -16.13 23.32
N ARG A 540 -23.71 -15.84 22.01
CA ARG A 540 -24.74 -15.06 21.30
C ARG A 540 -25.46 -15.87 20.21
N TYR A 541 -26.74 -15.56 20.01
CA TYR A 541 -27.66 -16.27 19.12
C TYR A 541 -27.38 -15.95 17.63
N LYS A 542 -27.18 -16.99 16.79
CA LYS A 542 -26.89 -16.83 15.35
C LYS A 542 -28.03 -16.11 14.59
N SER A 543 -27.67 -15.32 13.58
CA SER A 543 -28.61 -14.62 12.69
C SER A 543 -29.42 -15.59 11.82
N LYS A 544 -30.65 -15.23 11.45
CA LYS A 544 -31.47 -16.02 10.50
C LYS A 544 -30.77 -16.25 9.15
N LYS A 545 -29.92 -15.31 8.70
CA LYS A 545 -29.17 -15.46 7.43
C LYS A 545 -27.97 -16.41 7.58
N GLU A 546 -27.24 -16.33 8.70
CA GLU A 546 -26.15 -17.26 9.02
C GLU A 546 -26.67 -18.69 9.16
N ARG A 547 -27.78 -18.85 9.89
CA ARG A 547 -28.48 -20.13 10.09
C ARG A 547 -28.91 -20.80 8.77
N VAL A 548 -29.35 -20.00 7.78
CA VAL A 548 -29.73 -20.51 6.45
C VAL A 548 -28.50 -20.87 5.60
N PHE A 549 -27.38 -20.15 5.76
CA PHE A 549 -26.14 -20.43 5.02
C PHE A 549 -25.45 -21.69 5.54
N GLU A 550 -25.39 -21.85 6.87
CA GLU A 550 -24.85 -23.03 7.56
C GLU A 550 -25.61 -24.32 7.18
N MET A 551 -26.94 -24.22 7.02
CA MET A 551 -27.81 -25.32 6.56
C MET A 551 -27.60 -25.71 5.08
N VAL A 552 -26.97 -24.84 4.27
CA VAL A 552 -26.60 -25.12 2.88
C VAL A 552 -25.22 -25.77 2.78
N GLU A 553 -24.32 -25.47 3.73
CA GLU A 553 -22.95 -26.02 3.76
C GLU A 553 -22.84 -27.36 4.49
N ASP A 554 -23.60 -27.59 5.57
CA ASP A 554 -23.68 -28.91 6.24
C ASP A 554 -25.13 -29.37 6.46
N PRO A 555 -25.69 -30.17 5.52
CA PRO A 555 -27.03 -30.74 5.63
C PRO A 555 -27.25 -31.70 6.80
N SER A 556 -26.20 -32.10 7.55
CA SER A 556 -26.34 -33.04 8.67
C SER A 556 -26.88 -32.38 9.95
N THR A 557 -26.67 -31.08 10.11
CA THR A 557 -27.03 -30.27 11.29
C THR A 557 -28.53 -30.01 11.48
N TRP A 558 -29.37 -30.43 10.52
CA TRP A 558 -30.82 -30.21 10.54
C TRP A 558 -31.56 -30.85 11.72
N ARG A 559 -30.98 -31.90 12.34
CA ARG A 559 -31.63 -32.66 13.41
C ARG A 559 -31.70 -31.93 14.74
N ASP A 560 -30.73 -31.05 15.03
CA ASP A 560 -30.66 -30.28 16.28
C ASP A 560 -31.69 -29.13 16.33
N TRP A 561 -32.60 -29.10 15.36
CA TRP A 561 -33.39 -27.93 14.98
C TRP A 561 -34.86 -28.22 14.68
N VAL A 562 -35.30 -29.47 14.82
CA VAL A 562 -36.73 -29.83 14.81
C VAL A 562 -37.29 -29.62 16.22
N PRO A 563 -38.10 -28.58 16.48
CA PRO A 563 -38.67 -28.37 17.80
C PRO A 563 -39.82 -29.37 17.99
N GLY A 564 -39.63 -30.37 18.87
CA GLY A 564 -40.73 -31.24 19.29
C GLY A 564 -40.57 -32.75 19.07
N VAL A 565 -39.36 -33.32 19.15
CA VAL A 565 -39.20 -34.76 19.45
C VAL A 565 -38.08 -34.96 20.48
N ASN A 566 -38.43 -34.88 21.77
CA ASN A 566 -37.79 -35.61 22.87
C ASN A 566 -38.56 -35.38 24.19
N GLY A 567 -39.60 -36.18 24.41
CA GLY A 567 -40.16 -36.41 25.73
C GLY A 567 -39.81 -37.83 26.16
N GLY A 568 -39.00 -38.01 27.21
CA GLY A 568 -38.51 -39.36 27.54
C GLY A 568 -37.48 -39.49 28.67
N GLY A 569 -37.73 -38.86 29.83
CA GLY A 569 -37.32 -39.37 31.16
C GLY A 569 -35.85 -39.75 31.46
N HIS A 570 -35.23 -38.99 32.37
CA HIS A 570 -34.36 -39.59 33.38
C HIS A 570 -35.21 -39.90 34.62
N GLY A 571 -35.46 -41.18 34.87
CA GLY A 571 -36.10 -41.69 36.08
C GLY A 571 -35.10 -42.52 36.90
N HIS A 572 -35.00 -42.24 38.20
CA HIS A 572 -34.17 -43.00 39.13
C HIS A 572 -34.54 -44.50 39.12
N ALA A 573 -33.52 -45.36 39.07
CA ALA A 573 -33.66 -46.76 39.40
C ALA A 573 -33.41 -46.98 40.90
N GLU A 574 -34.48 -46.99 41.70
CA GLU A 574 -34.48 -47.61 43.03
C GLU A 574 -35.23 -48.95 43.00
N HIS A 575 -34.92 -49.81 43.98
CA HIS A 575 -35.20 -51.23 43.94
C HIS A 575 -36.69 -51.60 43.81
N ALA A 576 -36.98 -52.50 42.89
CA ALA A 576 -38.27 -53.18 42.81
C ALA A 576 -38.43 -54.21 43.93
N ASN A 577 -39.59 -54.20 44.59
CA ASN A 577 -40.16 -55.38 45.25
C ASN A 577 -41.69 -55.21 45.34
N GLY A 578 -42.47 -56.08 44.69
CA GLY A 578 -43.93 -55.99 44.74
C GLY A 578 -44.65 -56.61 43.53
N ASN A 579 -45.32 -57.74 43.77
CA ASN A 579 -46.21 -58.44 42.84
C ASN A 579 -47.37 -57.57 42.30
N GLY A 580 -47.96 -57.95 41.15
CA GLY A 580 -49.30 -57.45 40.76
C GLY A 580 -49.73 -57.83 39.35
N GLU A 581 -50.74 -58.68 39.24
CA GLU A 581 -51.32 -59.29 38.03
C GLU A 581 -52.11 -58.34 37.10
N GLY A 582 -52.40 -58.82 35.87
CA GLY A 582 -53.56 -58.39 35.04
C GLY A 582 -53.28 -57.19 34.10
N ARG A 583 -53.21 -57.28 32.77
CA ARG A 583 -53.99 -57.99 31.72
C ARG A 583 -55.32 -57.29 31.36
N ALA A 584 -55.58 -57.26 30.04
CA ALA A 584 -56.71 -56.66 29.30
C ALA A 584 -56.53 -55.14 29.02
N GLU A 585 -56.73 -54.66 27.78
CA GLU A 585 -57.07 -55.35 26.52
C GLU A 585 -56.47 -54.63 25.31
#